data_AF-A0A9W7F8Y3-F1
#
_entry.id   AF-A0A9W7F8Y3-F1
#
_cell.length_a   1.000
_cell.length_b   1.000
_cell.length_c   1.000
_cell.angle_alpha   90.00
_cell.angle_beta   90.00
_cell.angle_gamma   90.00
#
_symmetry.space_group_name_H-M   'P 1'
#
loop_
_entity.id
_entity.type
_entity.pdbx_description
1 polymer ?
#
loop_
_entity_poly.entity_id
_entity_poly.type
_entity_poly.pdbx_seq_one_letter_code
_entity_poly.pdbx_strand_id
1 'polypeptide(L)'
;MADTLVAMRWLDRKWHKVVEKKLIEFEDEPFGEIIVVGGNDLSYDEAITRMETMKQVTKVVFLLNITKVGDCACYKASILVVVDIPEGITTIGEDSFAWCSSLKDIKFPKSLKSIGSYSFYECSSLERADLLHTKVQELGQYAFNNCTSLREMKVPDSLQTIGSHVFLNCSKLVPSHIDVKYYDSDSESDEENDEERVDVTSEVIAHLRSLQS
;
A
#
# COMPACT_ATOMS: atom_id res chain seq x y z
N MET A 1 -31.42 -6.98 0.81
CA MET A 1 -31.59 -7.16 2.28
C MET A 1 -30.68 -8.23 2.86
N ALA A 2 -30.66 -9.47 2.35
CA ALA A 2 -29.79 -10.53 2.89
C ALA A 2 -28.29 -10.24 2.67
N ASP A 3 -27.90 -9.75 1.49
CA ASP A 3 -26.49 -9.43 1.18
C ASP A 3 -25.99 -8.20 1.95
N THR A 4 -26.88 -7.22 2.17
CA THR A 4 -26.62 -6.02 2.96
C THR A 4 -26.27 -6.36 4.42
N LEU A 5 -26.92 -7.38 4.99
CA LEU A 5 -26.66 -7.86 6.36
C LEU A 5 -25.29 -8.54 6.53
N VAL A 6 -24.72 -9.12 5.48
CA VAL A 6 -23.41 -9.78 5.52
C VAL A 6 -22.28 -8.76 5.53
N ALA A 7 -22.36 -7.70 4.70
CA ALA A 7 -21.42 -6.58 4.74
C ALA A 7 -21.49 -5.82 6.08
N MET A 8 -22.70 -5.66 6.63
CA MET A 8 -22.93 -5.02 7.94
C MET A 8 -22.45 -5.84 9.14
N ARG A 9 -22.11 -7.13 8.99
CA ARG A 9 -21.58 -7.98 10.07
C ARG A 9 -20.12 -7.66 10.41
N TRP A 10 -19.36 -7.16 9.44
CA TRP A 10 -17.94 -6.80 9.59
C TRP A 10 -17.73 -5.35 10.05
N LEU A 11 -18.76 -4.51 9.92
CA LEU A 11 -18.79 -3.18 10.47
C LEU A 11 -19.30 -3.29 11.91
N ASP A 12 -18.44 -3.01 12.90
CA ASP A 12 -18.80 -2.98 14.31
C ASP A 12 -20.14 -2.23 14.51
N ARG A 13 -21.00 -2.72 15.42
CA ARG A 13 -22.39 -2.23 15.64
C ARG A 13 -22.48 -0.73 15.90
N LYS A 14 -21.37 -0.07 16.28
CA LYS A 14 -21.28 1.39 16.41
C LYS A 14 -21.35 2.15 15.07
N TRP A 15 -21.04 1.52 13.95
CA TRP A 15 -20.85 2.18 12.65
C TRP A 15 -22.05 2.07 11.71
N HIS A 16 -23.07 1.27 12.06
CA HIS A 16 -24.26 1.07 11.23
C HIS A 16 -24.89 2.39 10.76
N LYS A 17 -25.05 3.38 11.64
CA LYS A 17 -25.67 4.67 11.27
C LYS A 17 -24.81 5.58 10.38
N VAL A 18 -23.47 5.52 10.53
CA VAL A 18 -22.54 6.35 9.74
C VAL A 18 -22.38 5.75 8.34
N VAL A 19 -22.33 4.43 8.27
CA VAL A 19 -22.21 3.68 7.03
C VAL A 19 -23.51 3.77 6.24
N GLU A 20 -24.68 3.62 6.87
CA GLU A 20 -26.00 3.84 6.22
C GLU A 20 -26.07 5.18 5.46
N LYS A 21 -25.58 6.29 6.05
CA LYS A 21 -25.70 7.61 5.42
C LYS A 21 -24.82 7.81 4.18
N LYS A 22 -23.65 7.18 4.11
CA LYS A 22 -22.80 7.13 2.90
C LYS A 22 -23.26 6.03 1.92
N LEU A 23 -23.86 4.96 2.42
CA LEU A 23 -24.41 3.86 1.62
C LEU A 23 -25.65 4.27 0.82
N ILE A 24 -26.39 5.30 1.25
CA ILE A 24 -27.50 5.88 0.47
C ILE A 24 -27.02 6.35 -0.93
N GLU A 25 -25.74 6.72 -1.09
CA GLU A 25 -25.17 7.10 -2.40
C GLU A 25 -24.80 5.87 -3.28
N PHE A 26 -24.88 4.64 -2.74
CA PHE A 26 -24.49 3.40 -3.40
C PHE A 26 -25.64 2.37 -3.47
N GLU A 27 -26.89 2.80 -3.29
CA GLU A 27 -28.08 1.92 -3.22
C GLU A 27 -28.28 1.01 -4.44
N ASP A 28 -27.72 1.37 -5.61
CA ASP A 28 -27.84 0.62 -6.86
C ASP A 28 -26.67 -0.35 -7.14
N GLU A 29 -25.63 -0.38 -6.30
CA GLU A 29 -24.48 -1.27 -6.48
C GLU A 29 -24.71 -2.61 -5.74
N PRO A 30 -24.46 -3.77 -6.36
CA PRO A 30 -24.57 -5.05 -5.67
C PRO A 30 -23.54 -5.09 -4.51
N PHE A 31 -24.04 -4.98 -3.28
CA PHE A 31 -23.28 -4.92 -2.02
C PHE A 31 -22.29 -6.09 -1.78
N GLY A 32 -22.27 -7.11 -2.64
CA GLY A 32 -21.22 -8.13 -2.67
C GLY A 32 -19.88 -7.62 -3.18
N GLU A 33 -19.82 -6.44 -3.82
CA GLU A 33 -18.63 -6.03 -4.57
C GLU A 33 -17.77 -4.94 -3.91
N ILE A 34 -18.14 -4.48 -2.71
CA ILE A 34 -17.50 -3.33 -2.07
C ILE A 34 -16.88 -3.70 -0.71
N ILE A 35 -15.58 -3.45 -0.55
CA ILE A 35 -14.91 -3.47 0.77
C ILE A 35 -15.02 -2.10 1.42
N VAL A 36 -15.42 -2.07 2.69
CA VAL A 36 -15.30 -0.88 3.54
C VAL A 36 -14.06 -1.00 4.43
N VAL A 37 -13.11 -0.07 4.29
CA VAL A 37 -11.91 0.02 5.11
C VAL A 37 -12.13 1.03 6.23
N GLY A 38 -12.10 0.52 7.47
CA GLY A 38 -12.29 1.32 8.69
C GLY A 38 -11.03 1.53 9.52
N GLY A 39 -9.86 1.09 9.03
CA GLY A 39 -8.57 1.22 9.72
C GLY A 39 -8.30 0.21 10.83
N ASN A 40 -9.21 -0.75 11.05
CA ASN A 40 -8.98 -1.89 11.93
C ASN A 40 -8.13 -2.95 11.23
N ASP A 41 -7.27 -3.58 12.01
CA ASP A 41 -6.49 -4.74 11.57
C ASP A 41 -7.36 -5.99 11.59
N LEU A 42 -7.22 -6.82 10.55
CA LEU A 42 -7.85 -8.12 10.45
C LEU A 42 -6.79 -9.20 10.60
N SER A 43 -7.10 -10.24 11.36
CA SER A 43 -6.36 -11.49 11.27
C SER A 43 -6.54 -12.14 9.89
N TYR A 44 -5.63 -13.04 9.54
CA TYR A 44 -5.73 -13.81 8.30
C TYR A 44 -7.05 -14.57 8.16
N ASP A 45 -7.52 -15.21 9.25
CA ASP A 45 -8.78 -15.97 9.23
C ASP A 45 -9.99 -15.06 9.00
N GLU A 46 -9.99 -13.86 9.59
CA GLU A 46 -11.02 -12.86 9.37
C GLU A 46 -11.02 -12.37 7.93
N ALA A 47 -9.84 -12.09 7.39
CA ALA A 47 -9.68 -11.63 6.02
C ALA A 47 -10.13 -12.70 4.99
N ILE A 48 -9.76 -13.96 5.20
CA ILE A 48 -10.17 -15.10 4.36
C ILE A 48 -11.68 -15.27 4.42
N THR A 49 -12.27 -15.36 5.63
CA THR A 49 -13.73 -15.50 5.81
C THR A 49 -14.48 -14.38 5.10
N ARG A 50 -13.94 -13.16 5.18
CA ARG A 50 -14.53 -11.99 4.51
C ARG A 50 -14.46 -12.11 2.99
N MET A 51 -13.37 -12.59 2.40
CA MET A 51 -13.29 -12.79 0.94
C MET A 51 -14.19 -13.93 0.45
N GLU A 52 -14.29 -15.03 1.19
CA GLU A 52 -15.18 -16.16 0.86
C GLU A 52 -16.66 -15.73 0.82
N THR A 53 -17.04 -14.80 1.70
CA THR A 53 -18.42 -14.33 1.82
C THR A 53 -18.79 -13.26 0.79
N MET A 54 -17.85 -12.38 0.40
CA MET A 54 -18.13 -11.27 -0.53
C MET A 54 -18.03 -11.67 -2.01
N LYS A 55 -17.59 -12.89 -2.33
CA LYS A 55 -17.53 -13.52 -3.66
C LYS A 55 -16.70 -12.80 -4.72
N GLN A 56 -16.76 -11.47 -4.91
CA GLN A 56 -16.01 -10.72 -5.91
C GLN A 56 -15.97 -9.21 -5.58
N VAL A 57 -14.89 -8.72 -4.96
CA VAL A 57 -14.76 -7.30 -4.59
C VAL A 57 -14.19 -6.47 -5.76
N THR A 58 -14.98 -5.56 -6.31
CA THR A 58 -14.59 -4.65 -7.40
C THR A 58 -14.17 -3.26 -6.90
N LYS A 59 -14.58 -2.85 -5.70
CA LYS A 59 -14.41 -1.48 -5.20
C LYS A 59 -14.02 -1.42 -3.72
N VAL A 60 -13.26 -0.38 -3.35
CA VAL A 60 -12.89 -0.07 -1.96
C VAL A 60 -13.44 1.29 -1.57
N VAL A 61 -14.03 1.37 -0.37
CA VAL A 61 -14.55 2.60 0.24
C VAL A 61 -13.87 2.80 1.60
N PHE A 62 -13.34 3.99 1.84
CA PHE A 62 -12.68 4.34 3.10
C PHE A 62 -13.64 5.13 4.00
N LEU A 63 -13.64 4.81 5.29
CA LEU A 63 -14.34 5.63 6.30
C LEU A 63 -13.65 6.99 6.46
N LEU A 64 -14.39 7.98 6.97
CA LEU A 64 -13.82 9.30 7.22
C LEU A 64 -12.89 9.26 8.45
N ASN A 65 -11.84 10.07 8.41
CA ASN A 65 -10.90 10.32 9.52
C ASN A 65 -10.12 9.10 10.01
N ILE A 66 -10.03 8.03 9.21
CA ILE A 66 -9.09 6.95 9.48
C ILE A 66 -7.68 7.37 9.07
N THR A 67 -6.68 6.90 9.81
CA THR A 67 -5.26 7.19 9.57
C THR A 67 -4.49 5.97 9.08
N LYS A 68 -5.10 4.79 9.08
CA LYS A 68 -4.49 3.53 8.70
C LYS A 68 -5.40 2.78 7.74
N VAL A 69 -4.82 2.13 6.73
CA VAL A 69 -5.42 0.96 6.06
C VAL A 69 -4.97 -0.25 6.87
N GLY A 70 -5.90 -0.90 7.56
CA GLY A 70 -5.55 -1.95 8.51
C GLY A 70 -4.94 -3.18 7.85
N ASP A 71 -4.34 -4.03 8.66
CA ASP A 71 -3.71 -5.26 8.21
C ASP A 71 -4.78 -6.17 7.54
N CYS A 72 -4.40 -6.80 6.43
CA CYS A 72 -5.27 -7.63 5.60
C CYS A 72 -6.57 -6.94 5.09
N ALA A 73 -6.67 -5.60 5.13
CA ALA A 73 -7.92 -4.86 4.86
C ALA A 73 -8.52 -5.07 3.47
N CYS A 74 -7.76 -5.49 2.47
CA CYS A 74 -8.20 -5.89 1.12
C CYS A 74 -7.52 -7.20 0.66
N TYR A 75 -7.04 -8.02 1.59
CA TYR A 75 -6.37 -9.29 1.30
C TYR A 75 -7.19 -10.14 0.33
N LYS A 76 -6.55 -10.65 -0.75
CA LYS A 76 -7.15 -11.49 -1.80
C LYS A 76 -8.34 -10.87 -2.54
N ALA A 77 -8.47 -9.54 -2.59
CA ALA A 77 -9.41 -8.88 -3.49
C ALA A 77 -8.92 -8.95 -4.96
N SER A 78 -8.87 -10.15 -5.53
CA SER A 78 -8.14 -10.48 -6.75
C SER A 78 -8.66 -9.83 -8.03
N ILE A 79 -9.88 -9.29 -8.03
CA ILE A 79 -10.47 -8.58 -9.17
C ILE A 79 -10.43 -7.05 -9.01
N LEU A 80 -9.96 -6.53 -7.87
CA LEU A 80 -9.83 -5.11 -7.63
C LEU A 80 -8.81 -4.53 -8.60
N VAL A 81 -9.20 -3.52 -9.39
CA VAL A 81 -8.36 -3.00 -10.49
C VAL A 81 -7.65 -1.69 -10.14
N VAL A 82 -8.32 -0.80 -9.40
CA VAL A 82 -7.81 0.53 -9.05
C VAL A 82 -8.16 0.84 -7.62
N VAL A 83 -7.22 1.46 -6.89
CA VAL A 83 -7.46 1.95 -5.53
C VAL A 83 -6.97 3.39 -5.40
N ASP A 84 -7.87 4.28 -4.98
CA ASP A 84 -7.52 5.65 -4.60
C ASP A 84 -7.53 5.75 -3.07
N ILE A 85 -6.35 5.73 -2.45
CA ILE A 85 -6.22 5.86 -0.99
C ILE A 85 -6.38 7.34 -0.61
N PRO A 86 -7.31 7.70 0.29
CA PRO A 86 -7.61 9.09 0.61
C PRO A 86 -6.50 9.75 1.45
N GLU A 87 -6.42 11.08 1.34
CA GLU A 87 -5.60 11.90 2.24
C GLU A 87 -5.97 11.69 3.71
N GLY A 88 -4.97 11.82 4.59
CA GLY A 88 -5.10 11.56 6.03
C GLY A 88 -4.65 10.16 6.43
N ILE A 89 -4.61 9.20 5.51
CA ILE A 89 -3.97 7.90 5.72
C ILE A 89 -2.46 8.09 5.83
N THR A 90 -1.88 7.65 6.94
CA THR A 90 -0.44 7.68 7.23
C THR A 90 0.19 6.30 7.13
N THR A 91 -0.58 5.22 7.18
CA THR A 91 -0.04 3.86 7.22
C THR A 91 -0.88 2.91 6.35
N ILE A 92 -0.20 2.07 5.57
CA ILE A 92 -0.77 0.87 4.95
C ILE A 92 -0.23 -0.33 5.72
N GLY A 93 -1.13 -1.14 6.26
CA GLY A 93 -0.83 -2.27 7.13
C GLY A 93 -0.23 -3.47 6.41
N GLU A 94 0.13 -4.47 7.21
CA GLU A 94 0.65 -5.74 6.73
C GLU A 94 -0.40 -6.47 5.88
N ASP A 95 0.01 -7.03 4.75
CA ASP A 95 -0.86 -7.78 3.83
C ASP A 95 -2.12 -7.02 3.33
N SER A 96 -2.22 -5.69 3.53
CA SER A 96 -3.44 -4.94 3.28
C SER A 96 -4.00 -5.11 1.87
N PHE A 97 -3.16 -5.30 0.86
CA PHE A 97 -3.55 -5.57 -0.52
C PHE A 97 -2.84 -6.82 -1.09
N ALA A 98 -2.36 -7.73 -0.24
CA ALA A 98 -1.71 -8.95 -0.73
C ALA A 98 -2.69 -9.78 -1.58
N TRP A 99 -2.19 -10.34 -2.67
CA TRP A 99 -2.93 -11.13 -3.65
C TRP A 99 -4.06 -10.39 -4.40
N CYS A 100 -4.04 -9.06 -4.43
CA CYS A 100 -4.87 -8.26 -5.34
C CYS A 100 -4.33 -8.34 -6.78
N SER A 101 -4.37 -9.53 -7.38
CA SER A 101 -3.66 -9.84 -8.63
C SER A 101 -4.10 -9.04 -9.85
N SER A 102 -5.33 -8.48 -9.86
CA SER A 102 -5.81 -7.58 -10.91
C SER A 102 -5.55 -6.10 -10.65
N LEU A 103 -4.97 -5.73 -9.50
CA LEU A 103 -4.71 -4.33 -9.14
C LEU A 103 -3.67 -3.78 -10.11
N LYS A 104 -4.06 -2.82 -10.94
CA LYS A 104 -3.22 -2.20 -11.98
C LYS A 104 -2.66 -0.86 -11.55
N ASP A 105 -3.44 -0.10 -10.81
CA ASP A 105 -3.11 1.28 -10.43
C ASP A 105 -3.52 1.54 -8.98
N ILE A 106 -2.69 2.32 -8.29
CA ILE A 106 -2.92 2.74 -6.92
C ILE A 106 -2.42 4.16 -6.72
N LYS A 107 -3.28 5.01 -6.16
CA LYS A 107 -2.90 6.37 -5.77
C LYS A 107 -2.64 6.44 -4.28
N PHE A 108 -1.44 6.88 -3.93
CA PHE A 108 -1.01 7.06 -2.55
C PHE A 108 -1.23 8.51 -2.11
N PRO A 109 -1.67 8.76 -0.86
CA PRO A 109 -1.85 10.10 -0.35
C PRO A 109 -0.53 10.71 0.08
N LYS A 110 -0.44 12.05 0.05
CA LYS A 110 0.77 12.79 0.47
C LYS A 110 1.09 12.58 1.95
N SER A 111 0.09 12.24 2.75
CA SER A 111 0.24 11.96 4.18
C SER A 111 0.88 10.60 4.49
N LEU A 112 1.01 9.69 3.52
CA LEU A 112 1.50 8.34 3.75
C LEU A 112 2.94 8.35 4.28
N LYS A 113 3.20 7.59 5.35
CA LYS A 113 4.49 7.50 6.06
C LYS A 113 5.08 6.09 6.07
N SER A 114 4.26 5.05 6.04
CA SER A 114 4.75 3.67 6.06
C SER A 114 3.88 2.73 5.23
N ILE A 115 4.53 1.76 4.60
CA ILE A 115 3.91 0.63 3.91
C ILE A 115 4.44 -0.64 4.59
N GLY A 116 3.53 -1.45 5.13
CA GLY A 116 3.85 -2.66 5.89
C GLY A 116 4.44 -3.80 5.06
N SER A 117 4.78 -4.88 5.75
CA SER A 117 5.26 -6.11 5.12
C SER A 117 4.16 -6.72 4.25
N TYR A 118 4.55 -7.32 3.12
CA TYR A 118 3.64 -7.98 2.18
C TYR A 118 2.46 -7.14 1.67
N SER A 119 2.40 -5.81 1.92
CA SER A 119 1.20 -5.00 1.65
C SER A 119 0.70 -5.09 0.22
N PHE A 120 1.57 -5.27 -0.77
CA PHE A 120 1.26 -5.48 -2.19
C PHE A 120 1.86 -6.78 -2.74
N TYR A 121 2.11 -7.76 -1.88
CA TYR A 121 2.61 -9.08 -2.29
C TYR A 121 1.69 -9.69 -3.35
N GLU A 122 2.24 -10.21 -4.46
CA GLU A 122 1.49 -10.86 -5.55
C GLU A 122 0.43 -9.95 -6.22
N CYS A 123 0.60 -8.63 -6.15
CA CYS A 123 -0.12 -7.69 -7.03
C CYS A 123 0.47 -7.72 -8.45
N SER A 124 0.36 -8.87 -9.12
CA SER A 124 1.06 -9.17 -10.37
C SER A 124 0.67 -8.30 -11.57
N SER A 125 -0.50 -7.65 -11.53
CA SER A 125 -0.92 -6.66 -12.54
C SER A 125 -0.49 -5.23 -12.21
N LEU A 126 0.09 -4.95 -11.03
CA LEU A 126 0.40 -3.60 -10.61
C LEU A 126 1.49 -3.04 -11.51
N GLU A 127 1.17 -1.97 -12.24
CA GLU A 127 2.06 -1.45 -13.28
C GLU A 127 2.98 -0.35 -12.77
N ARG A 128 2.49 0.44 -11.82
CA ARG A 128 3.17 1.62 -11.28
C ARG A 128 2.90 1.77 -9.80
N ALA A 129 3.91 2.22 -9.06
CA ALA A 129 3.77 2.69 -7.69
C ALA A 129 4.51 4.03 -7.56
N ASP A 130 3.75 5.13 -7.54
CA ASP A 130 4.31 6.48 -7.43
C ASP A 130 4.23 6.99 -5.99
N LEU A 131 5.35 6.89 -5.26
CA LEU A 131 5.48 7.38 -3.90
C LEU A 131 6.19 8.75 -3.82
N LEU A 132 6.50 9.38 -4.96
CA LEU A 132 7.36 10.58 -5.04
C LEU A 132 6.87 11.73 -4.12
N HIS A 133 5.56 11.91 -4.03
CA HIS A 133 4.94 12.99 -3.28
C HIS A 133 4.42 12.57 -1.89
N THR A 134 4.79 11.37 -1.45
CA THR A 134 4.44 10.87 -0.12
C THR A 134 5.50 11.30 0.91
N LYS A 135 5.28 10.94 2.17
CA LYS A 135 6.25 11.08 3.26
C LYS A 135 6.73 9.70 3.73
N VAL A 136 6.72 8.71 2.84
CA VAL A 136 7.08 7.34 3.19
C VAL A 136 8.52 7.32 3.68
N GLN A 137 8.71 6.77 4.88
CA GLN A 137 10.01 6.56 5.53
C GLN A 137 10.41 5.09 5.52
N GLU A 138 9.43 4.19 5.43
CA GLU A 138 9.64 2.74 5.52
C GLU A 138 8.79 1.96 4.51
N LEU A 139 9.46 1.02 3.83
CA LEU A 139 8.84 -0.06 3.05
C LEU A 139 9.12 -1.40 3.75
N GLY A 140 8.07 -2.12 4.15
CA GLY A 140 8.18 -3.39 4.86
C GLY A 140 8.70 -4.54 4.00
N GLN A 141 9.04 -5.66 4.64
CA GLN A 141 9.59 -6.83 3.96
C GLN A 141 8.62 -7.36 2.90
N TYR A 142 9.12 -7.72 1.71
CA TYR A 142 8.31 -8.23 0.59
C TYR A 142 7.14 -7.32 0.15
N ALA A 143 7.14 -6.02 0.51
CA ALA A 143 5.99 -5.14 0.30
C ALA A 143 5.48 -5.12 -1.15
N PHE A 144 6.35 -5.23 -2.16
CA PHE A 144 5.98 -5.30 -3.59
C PHE A 144 6.48 -6.59 -4.26
N ASN A 145 6.72 -7.65 -3.49
CA ASN A 145 7.23 -8.89 -4.03
C ASN A 145 6.23 -9.53 -5.02
N ASN A 146 6.74 -10.16 -6.08
CA ASN A 146 5.95 -10.75 -7.16
C ASN A 146 5.00 -9.75 -7.87
N CYS A 147 5.25 -8.44 -7.79
CA CYS A 147 4.61 -7.45 -8.67
C CYS A 147 5.23 -7.51 -10.07
N THR A 148 5.01 -8.61 -10.80
CA THR A 148 5.69 -8.93 -12.06
C THR A 148 5.41 -7.94 -13.20
N SER A 149 4.34 -7.14 -13.11
CA SER A 149 4.05 -6.07 -14.07
C SER A 149 4.58 -4.70 -13.68
N LEU A 150 5.14 -4.55 -12.47
CA LEU A 150 5.63 -3.27 -11.96
C LEU A 150 6.81 -2.84 -12.79
N ARG A 151 6.64 -1.73 -13.52
CA ARG A 151 7.67 -1.19 -14.42
C ARG A 151 8.20 0.17 -13.99
N GLU A 152 7.47 0.88 -13.13
CA GLU A 152 7.79 2.22 -12.68
C GLU A 152 7.55 2.31 -11.16
N MET A 153 8.58 2.70 -10.42
CA MET A 153 8.54 2.86 -8.97
C MET A 153 9.24 4.16 -8.63
N LYS A 154 8.50 5.18 -8.17
CA LYS A 154 9.11 6.42 -7.68
C LYS A 154 9.06 6.43 -6.18
N VAL A 155 10.16 6.82 -5.55
CA VAL A 155 10.30 6.87 -4.08
C VAL A 155 10.44 8.31 -3.62
N PRO A 156 9.95 8.67 -2.42
CA PRO A 156 10.15 10.01 -1.88
C PRO A 156 11.55 10.15 -1.29
N ASP A 157 12.04 11.38 -1.23
CA ASP A 157 13.33 11.71 -0.59
C ASP A 157 13.33 11.42 0.93
N SER A 158 12.15 11.23 1.53
CA SER A 158 11.99 10.87 2.93
C SER A 158 12.24 9.39 3.24
N LEU A 159 12.43 8.55 2.22
CA LEU A 159 12.57 7.10 2.40
C LEU A 159 13.90 6.78 3.09
N GLN A 160 13.82 6.13 4.26
CA GLN A 160 14.97 5.79 5.11
C GLN A 160 15.24 4.29 5.14
N THR A 161 14.17 3.48 5.18
CA THR A 161 14.25 2.04 5.40
C THR A 161 13.54 1.27 4.29
N ILE A 162 14.24 0.27 3.73
CA ILE A 162 13.70 -0.67 2.75
C ILE A 162 13.89 -2.09 3.30
N GLY A 163 12.81 -2.81 3.50
CA GLY A 163 12.81 -4.18 3.98
C GLY A 163 13.38 -5.17 2.96
N SER A 164 13.71 -6.38 3.41
CA SER A 164 14.26 -7.42 2.55
C SER A 164 13.27 -7.82 1.44
N HIS A 165 13.78 -8.08 0.23
CA HIS A 165 13.03 -8.63 -0.90
C HIS A 165 11.80 -7.81 -1.33
N VAL A 166 11.77 -6.50 -1.04
CA VAL A 166 10.63 -5.61 -1.39
C VAL A 166 10.25 -5.72 -2.86
N PHE A 167 11.22 -5.82 -3.77
CA PHE A 167 10.96 -5.92 -5.21
C PHE A 167 11.43 -7.26 -5.82
N LEU A 168 11.62 -8.30 -5.00
CA LEU A 168 11.97 -9.62 -5.51
C LEU A 168 10.87 -10.07 -6.51
N ASN A 169 11.29 -10.64 -7.64
CA ASN A 169 10.45 -11.04 -8.77
C ASN A 169 9.66 -9.91 -9.47
N CYS A 170 10.04 -8.63 -9.29
CA CYS A 170 9.53 -7.52 -10.12
C CYS A 170 10.24 -7.46 -11.48
N SER A 171 10.00 -8.45 -12.34
CA SER A 171 10.77 -8.69 -13.57
C SER A 171 10.71 -7.57 -14.63
N LYS A 172 9.74 -6.66 -14.56
CA LYS A 172 9.63 -5.49 -15.47
C LYS A 172 10.20 -4.19 -14.88
N LEU A 173 10.57 -4.19 -13.60
CA LEU A 173 11.10 -3.00 -12.94
C LEU A 173 12.57 -2.86 -13.31
N VAL A 174 12.88 -1.89 -14.17
CA VAL A 174 14.27 -1.57 -14.54
C VAL A 174 14.79 -0.40 -13.70
N PRO A 175 16.09 -0.39 -13.36
CA PRO A 175 16.66 0.61 -12.45
C PRO A 175 16.47 2.08 -12.87
N SER A 176 16.39 2.35 -14.18
CA SER A 176 16.21 3.71 -14.71
C SER A 176 14.83 4.31 -14.46
N HIS A 177 13.87 3.55 -13.93
CA HIS A 177 12.52 4.02 -13.64
C HIS A 177 12.29 4.36 -12.17
N ILE A 178 13.37 4.47 -11.39
CA ILE A 178 13.37 5.00 -10.03
C ILE A 178 13.93 6.42 -10.06
N ASP A 179 13.02 7.40 -10.06
CA ASP A 179 13.35 8.84 -10.07
C ASP A 179 13.53 9.33 -8.63
N VAL A 180 14.78 9.54 -8.21
CA VAL A 180 15.17 10.12 -6.92
C VAL A 180 15.72 11.51 -7.17
N LYS A 181 15.16 12.56 -6.54
CA LYS A 181 15.60 13.94 -6.75
C LYS A 181 16.61 14.34 -5.67
N TYR A 182 17.84 14.60 -6.09
CA TYR A 182 18.91 15.04 -5.20
C TYR A 182 18.88 16.57 -4.99
N TYR A 183 19.10 17.00 -3.75
CA TYR A 183 19.52 18.37 -3.41
C TYR A 183 20.91 18.29 -2.77
N ASP A 184 21.91 18.77 -3.51
CA ASP A 184 23.28 18.93 -3.05
C ASP A 184 23.32 20.10 -2.06
N SER A 185 23.48 19.79 -0.78
CA SER A 185 23.89 20.77 0.23
C SER A 185 25.07 20.18 0.96
N ASP A 186 26.28 20.41 0.46
CA ASP A 186 27.39 20.95 1.24
C ASP A 186 28.67 20.99 0.39
N SER A 187 28.91 22.14 -0.23
CA SER A 187 30.25 22.58 -0.63
C SER A 187 30.80 23.48 0.49
N GLU A 188 31.44 22.91 1.51
CA GLU A 188 32.47 23.61 2.30
C GLU A 188 33.31 22.60 3.08
N SER A 189 34.62 22.82 3.01
CA SER A 189 35.72 22.02 3.52
C SER A 189 35.74 21.93 5.06
N ASP A 190 36.22 20.82 5.62
CA ASP A 190 37.43 20.80 6.46
C ASP A 190 37.71 19.39 7.03
N GLU A 191 39.00 19.12 7.23
CA GLU A 191 39.63 17.82 7.47
C GLU A 191 39.50 17.27 8.92
N GLU A 192 39.67 15.94 8.98
CA GLU A 192 40.25 15.09 10.05
C GLU A 192 39.38 14.37 11.11
N ASN A 193 39.48 13.03 10.99
CA ASN A 193 39.43 11.94 11.98
C ASN A 193 38.10 11.24 12.31
N ASP A 194 37.81 10.25 11.45
CA ASP A 194 37.69 8.81 11.77
C ASP A 194 36.86 8.40 12.99
N GLU A 195 35.54 8.31 12.77
CA GLU A 195 34.79 7.05 12.88
C GLU A 195 33.60 7.15 11.90
N GLU A 196 33.85 6.64 10.68
CA GLU A 196 32.95 6.32 9.56
C GLU A 196 31.47 6.77 9.69
N ARG A 197 31.24 8.06 9.46
CA ARG A 197 29.90 8.62 9.30
C ARG A 197 29.46 8.42 7.84
N VAL A 198 28.98 7.22 7.53
CA VAL A 198 28.44 6.92 6.19
C VAL A 198 27.12 7.66 6.02
N ASP A 199 27.12 8.63 5.11
CA ASP A 199 25.97 9.45 4.76
C ASP A 199 24.87 8.59 4.13
N VAL A 200 23.73 8.54 4.83
CA VAL A 200 22.56 7.69 4.61
C VAL A 200 21.89 7.93 3.25
N THR A 201 22.27 8.97 2.50
CA THR A 201 21.76 9.27 1.15
C THR A 201 22.55 8.61 0.00
N SER A 202 23.81 8.23 0.22
CA SER A 202 24.75 7.72 -0.80
C SER A 202 24.53 6.23 -1.15
N GLU A 203 24.03 5.46 -0.18
CA GLU A 203 23.85 4.01 -0.23
C GLU A 203 22.42 3.58 -0.61
N VAL A 204 21.41 4.44 -0.34
CA VAL A 204 20.00 4.25 -0.76
C VAL A 204 19.92 3.85 -2.24
N ILE A 205 20.84 4.40 -3.03
CA ILE A 205 20.94 4.33 -4.49
C ILE A 205 21.91 3.25 -4.98
N ALA A 206 22.87 2.81 -4.16
CA ALA A 206 23.73 1.67 -4.49
C ALA A 206 22.97 0.33 -4.34
N HIS A 207 21.92 0.30 -3.51
CA HIS A 207 21.30 -0.93 -3.03
C HIS A 207 19.85 -1.15 -3.51
N LEU A 208 19.18 -0.11 -4.04
CA LEU A 208 18.15 -0.39 -5.05
C LEU A 208 18.70 -1.33 -6.17
N ARG A 209 20.02 -1.31 -6.39
CA ARG A 209 20.75 -2.09 -7.41
C ARG A 209 21.03 -3.54 -7.04
N SER A 210 20.59 -4.03 -5.89
CA SER A 210 20.54 -5.47 -5.59
C SER A 210 19.13 -5.99 -5.35
N LEU A 211 18.07 -5.16 -5.43
CA LEU A 211 16.67 -5.47 -5.08
C LEU A 211 16.04 -6.77 -5.60
N GLN A 212 16.74 -7.58 -6.39
CA GLN A 212 16.16 -8.57 -7.28
C GLN A 212 17.00 -9.83 -7.54
N SER A 213 18.17 -10.03 -6.90
CA SER A 213 18.94 -11.29 -7.05
C SER A 213 18.33 -12.44 -6.26
#